data_AF-A0A6G3WUX6-F1
#
_entry.id   AF-A0A6G3WUX6-F1
#
_cell.length_a   1.000
_cell.length_b   1.000
_cell.length_c   1.000
_cell.angle_alpha   90.00
_cell.angle_beta   90.00
_cell.angle_gamma   90.00
#
_symmetry.space_group_name_H-M   'P 1'
#
loop_
_entity.id
_entity.type
_entity.pdbx_description
1 polymer ?
#
loop_
_entity_poly.entity_id
_entity_poly.type
_entity_poly.pdbx_seq_one_letter_code
_entity_poly.pdbx_strand_id
1 'polypeptide(L)'
;TLVNSLVGCRVSEAGVLRPTTRTPVLVCHPDDHHWFAGVRVLPQLTRIWLPPGQAPDPDGLDDLAARGEDGETALRVETAVSLPRGLALLDAPDIDSLVVRNRVLAAELICAADVWVMVTTASRYADAVPWHLLRTAKEYDAALVTVLDR
;
A
#
# COMPACT_ATOMS: atom_id res chain seq x y z
N THR A 1 -11.42 0.56 3.78
CA THR A 1 -10.23 1.41 3.59
C THR A 1 -10.54 2.43 2.50
N LEU A 2 -9.89 3.61 2.52
CA LEU A 2 -10.08 4.65 1.49
C LEU A 2 -9.78 4.12 0.07
N VAL A 3 -8.81 3.20 -0.04
CA VAL A 3 -8.47 2.49 -1.29
C VAL A 3 -9.70 1.75 -1.86
N ASN A 4 -10.46 1.00 -1.05
CA ASN A 4 -11.67 0.33 -1.55
C ASN A 4 -12.73 1.33 -2.04
N SER A 5 -12.85 2.48 -1.37
CA SER A 5 -13.81 3.52 -1.76
C SER A 5 -13.40 4.19 -3.08
N LEU A 6 -12.10 4.37 -3.32
CA LEU A 6 -11.58 4.93 -4.57
C LEU A 6 -11.65 3.94 -5.73
N VAL A 7 -11.38 2.66 -5.48
CA VAL A 7 -11.42 1.63 -6.53
C VAL A 7 -12.86 1.17 -6.81
N GLY A 8 -13.79 1.32 -5.86
CA GLY A 8 -15.18 0.88 -6.02
C GLY A 8 -15.37 -0.64 -5.97
N CYS A 9 -14.30 -1.40 -5.72
CA CYS A 9 -14.33 -2.82 -5.39
C CYS A 9 -13.48 -3.10 -4.14
N ARG A 10 -13.72 -4.24 -3.48
CA ARG A 10 -13.04 -4.61 -2.24
C ARG A 10 -11.66 -5.19 -2.59
N VAL A 11 -10.62 -4.35 -2.56
CA VAL A 11 -9.25 -4.75 -2.91
C VAL A 11 -8.38 -5.02 -1.68
N SER A 12 -8.63 -4.33 -0.57
CA SER A 12 -7.96 -4.51 0.72
C SER A 12 -9.00 -4.83 1.81
N GLU A 13 -8.71 -5.71 2.76
CA GLU A 13 -9.70 -6.07 3.78
C GLU A 13 -9.83 -4.94 4.82
N ALA A 14 -11.01 -4.31 4.89
CA ALA A 14 -11.31 -3.32 5.92
C ALA A 14 -11.64 -4.04 7.24
N GLY A 15 -10.63 -4.33 8.06
CA GLY A 15 -10.81 -4.84 9.42
C GLY A 15 -11.30 -3.74 10.39
N VAL A 16 -12.14 -4.13 11.36
CA VAL A 16 -12.67 -3.27 12.44
C VAL A 16 -11.61 -3.02 13.54
N LEU A 17 -10.64 -3.91 13.66
CA LEU A 17 -9.39 -3.70 14.39
C LEU A 17 -8.37 -3.17 13.39
N ARG A 18 -7.54 -2.18 13.82
CA ARG A 18 -6.52 -1.48 13.00
C ARG A 18 -6.15 -2.28 11.75
N PRO A 19 -6.41 -1.79 10.53
CA PRO A 19 -6.03 -2.48 9.32
C PRO A 19 -4.50 -2.66 9.31
N THR A 20 -4.03 -3.81 9.76
CA THR A 20 -2.62 -4.19 9.68
C THR A 20 -2.39 -4.67 8.27
N THR A 21 -2.36 -3.76 7.30
CA THR A 21 -1.89 -4.10 5.95
C THR A 21 -0.43 -4.53 6.07
N ARG A 22 -0.21 -5.83 6.28
CA ARG A 22 1.13 -6.43 6.42
C ARG A 22 1.80 -6.56 5.07
N THR A 23 1.02 -6.86 4.05
CA THR A 23 1.45 -7.01 2.66
C THR A 23 0.95 -5.82 1.86
N PRO A 24 1.83 -5.01 1.24
CA PRO A 24 1.42 -3.88 0.43
C PRO A 24 0.63 -4.34 -0.79
N VAL A 25 -0.34 -3.53 -1.20
CA VAL A 25 -1.26 -3.84 -2.31
C VAL A 25 -1.21 -2.71 -3.33
N LEU A 26 -0.78 -3.00 -4.55
CA LEU A 26 -0.82 -2.08 -5.67
C LEU A 26 -2.03 -2.40 -6.55
N VAL A 27 -2.84 -1.40 -6.83
CA VAL A 27 -4.00 -1.50 -7.72
C VAL A 27 -3.78 -0.57 -8.90
N CYS A 28 -3.90 -1.08 -10.12
CA CYS A 28 -3.72 -0.31 -11.35
C CYS A 28 -4.79 -0.63 -12.40
N HIS A 29 -4.86 0.15 -13.47
CA HIS A 29 -5.70 -0.21 -14.61
C HIS A 29 -5.10 -1.44 -15.35
N PRO A 30 -5.90 -2.40 -15.86
CA PRO A 30 -5.39 -3.57 -16.57
C PRO A 30 -4.43 -3.24 -17.73
N ASP A 31 -4.66 -2.14 -18.45
CA ASP A 31 -3.78 -1.73 -19.54
C ASP A 31 -2.40 -1.25 -19.05
N ASP A 32 -2.30 -0.77 -17.81
CA ASP A 32 -1.04 -0.30 -17.21
C ASP A 32 -0.32 -1.40 -16.43
N HIS A 33 -0.91 -2.59 -16.32
CA HIS A 33 -0.35 -3.76 -15.65
C HIS A 33 1.12 -4.01 -16.02
N HIS A 34 1.45 -3.86 -17.30
CA HIS A 34 2.80 -4.11 -17.82
C HIS A 34 3.88 -3.22 -17.17
N TRP A 35 3.53 -2.02 -16.69
CA TRP A 35 4.45 -1.15 -15.97
C TRP A 35 4.82 -1.68 -14.58
N PHE A 36 3.88 -2.36 -13.92
CA PHE A 36 4.00 -2.85 -12.54
C PHE A 36 4.35 -4.34 -12.45
N ALA A 37 4.21 -5.07 -13.56
CA ALA A 37 4.54 -6.49 -13.65
C ALA A 37 6.04 -6.80 -13.59
N GLY A 38 6.89 -5.86 -14.02
CA GLY A 38 8.34 -5.98 -13.94
C GLY A 38 8.93 -5.28 -12.73
N VAL A 39 10.24 -5.44 -12.51
CA VAL A 39 11.03 -4.83 -11.41
C VAL A 39 11.28 -3.32 -11.56
N ARG A 40 10.74 -2.68 -12.59
CA ARG A 40 11.02 -1.26 -12.88
C ARG A 40 10.51 -0.31 -11.79
N VAL A 41 9.37 -0.62 -11.19
CA VAL A 41 8.73 0.16 -10.12
C VAL A 41 8.80 -0.67 -8.85
N LEU A 42 9.46 -0.20 -7.78
CA LEU A 42 9.67 -0.99 -6.54
C LEU A 42 10.43 -2.31 -6.78
N PRO A 43 11.70 -2.27 -7.23
CA PRO A 43 12.45 -3.46 -7.64
C PRO A 43 12.64 -4.50 -6.55
N GLN A 44 12.73 -4.07 -5.28
CA GLN A 44 12.99 -4.95 -4.15
C GLN A 44 11.78 -5.74 -3.63
N LEU A 45 10.61 -5.65 -4.28
CA LEU A 45 9.40 -6.35 -3.82
C LEU A 45 9.01 -7.51 -4.74
N THR A 46 8.84 -8.73 -4.23
CA THR A 46 8.46 -9.87 -5.08
C THR A 46 6.97 -9.81 -5.43
N ARG A 47 6.62 -9.89 -6.73
CA ARG A 47 5.23 -9.69 -7.18
C ARG A 47 4.40 -10.93 -6.93
N ILE A 48 3.29 -10.77 -6.23
CA ILE A 48 2.25 -11.79 -6.10
C ILE A 48 1.04 -11.34 -6.92
N TRP A 49 0.70 -12.16 -7.92
CA TRP A 49 -0.46 -11.96 -8.76
C TRP A 49 -1.59 -12.87 -8.31
N LEU A 50 -2.76 -12.27 -8.05
CA LEU A 50 -4.00 -13.01 -7.87
C LEU A 50 -4.91 -12.81 -9.08
N PRO A 51 -5.59 -13.89 -9.55
CA PRO A 51 -6.59 -13.76 -10.60
C PRO A 51 -7.71 -12.78 -10.19
N PRO A 52 -8.19 -11.93 -11.11
CA PRO A 52 -9.28 -10.99 -10.81
C PRO A 52 -10.51 -11.72 -10.26
N GLY A 53 -11.01 -11.27 -9.11
CA GLY A 53 -12.24 -11.78 -8.50
C GLY A 53 -12.07 -12.96 -7.53
N GLN A 54 -10.85 -13.42 -7.28
CA GLN A 54 -10.58 -14.37 -6.20
C GLN A 54 -10.22 -13.60 -4.93
N ALA A 55 -11.16 -13.56 -3.97
CA ALA A 55 -10.85 -13.08 -2.63
C ALA A 55 -9.80 -14.01 -2.03
N PRO A 56 -8.61 -13.52 -1.67
CA PRO A 56 -7.59 -14.38 -1.12
C PRO A 56 -8.00 -14.89 0.26
N ASP A 57 -7.56 -16.11 0.57
CA ASP A 57 -7.56 -16.62 1.93
C ASP A 57 -6.47 -15.86 2.72
N PRO A 58 -6.82 -15.07 3.76
CA PRO A 58 -5.85 -14.25 4.49
C PRO A 58 -4.72 -15.08 5.11
N ASP A 59 -4.99 -16.33 5.53
CA ASP A 59 -3.97 -17.21 6.13
C ASP A 59 -3.04 -17.83 5.07
N GLY A 60 -3.55 -18.09 3.85
CA GLY A 60 -2.75 -18.64 2.75
C GLY A 60 -1.80 -17.63 2.08
N LEU A 61 -2.06 -16.33 2.24
CA LEU A 61 -1.21 -15.26 1.74
C LEU A 61 -0.02 -14.96 2.64
N ASP A 62 -0.20 -15.01 3.95
CA ASP A 62 0.91 -14.93 4.92
C ASP A 62 1.88 -16.11 4.68
N ASP A 63 1.36 -17.29 4.30
CA ASP A 63 2.18 -18.43 3.87
C ASP A 63 2.95 -18.17 2.56
N LEU A 64 2.38 -17.48 1.56
CA LEU A 64 3.08 -17.16 0.31
C LEU A 64 4.12 -16.05 0.48
N ALA A 65 3.83 -15.04 1.30
CA ALA A 65 4.79 -14.02 1.71
C ALA A 65 5.90 -14.60 2.62
N ALA A 66 5.60 -15.62 3.42
CA ALA A 66 6.57 -16.37 4.24
C ALA A 66 7.35 -17.45 3.47
N ARG A 67 6.84 -17.90 2.31
CA ARG A 67 7.51 -18.84 1.39
C ARG A 67 8.54 -18.19 0.47
N GLY A 68 8.66 -16.87 0.48
CA GLY A 68 9.82 -16.20 -0.09
C GLY A 68 11.06 -16.63 0.68
N GLU A 69 11.84 -17.54 0.10
CA GLU A 69 13.17 -17.87 0.60
C GLU A 69 13.96 -16.55 0.69
N ASP A 70 14.52 -16.26 1.87
CA ASP A 70 15.34 -15.07 2.19
C ASP A 70 14.65 -13.72 2.41
N GLY A 71 13.43 -13.71 2.96
CA GLY A 71 12.89 -12.47 3.53
C GLY A 71 12.73 -11.36 2.50
N GLU A 72 12.38 -11.71 1.27
CA GLU A 72 11.91 -10.79 0.24
C GLU A 72 10.52 -10.28 0.60
N THR A 73 10.30 -8.97 0.52
CA THR A 73 8.98 -8.41 0.81
C THR A 73 8.06 -8.61 -0.39
N ALA A 74 6.89 -9.19 -0.21
CA ALA A 74 5.93 -9.35 -1.31
C ALA A 74 5.15 -8.05 -1.60
N LEU A 75 4.86 -7.78 -2.88
CA LEU A 75 3.90 -6.77 -3.35
C LEU A 75 2.76 -7.47 -4.07
N ARG A 76 1.55 -7.34 -3.55
CA ARG A 76 0.36 -7.84 -4.24
C ARG A 76 -0.03 -6.85 -5.33
N VAL A 77 -0.21 -7.33 -6.56
CA VAL A 77 -0.68 -6.49 -7.66
C VAL A 77 -2.06 -6.93 -8.12
N GLU A 78 -2.96 -5.95 -8.18
CA GLU A 78 -4.37 -6.10 -8.55
C GLU A 78 -4.69 -5.15 -9.70
N THR A 79 -5.68 -5.53 -10.50
CA THR A 79 -6.15 -4.68 -11.60
C THR A 79 -7.61 -4.30 -11.45
N ALA A 80 -7.94 -3.04 -11.68
CA ALA A 80 -9.31 -2.54 -11.64
C ALA A 80 -9.60 -1.59 -12.80
N VAL A 81 -10.60 -1.92 -13.63
CA VAL A 81 -11.04 -1.08 -14.76
C VAL A 81 -11.65 0.26 -14.33
N SER A 82 -12.03 0.38 -13.06
CA SER A 82 -12.55 1.62 -12.47
C SER A 82 -11.46 2.66 -12.22
N LEU A 83 -10.19 2.26 -12.16
CA LEU A 83 -9.08 3.20 -12.05
C LEU A 83 -8.78 3.83 -13.40
N PRO A 84 -8.58 5.16 -13.48
CA PRO A 84 -8.13 5.78 -14.72
C PRO A 84 -6.74 5.27 -15.11
N ARG A 85 -6.49 5.17 -16.41
CA ARG A 85 -5.16 4.85 -16.95
C ARG A 85 -4.13 5.89 -16.49
N GLY A 86 -2.92 5.44 -16.21
CA GLY A 86 -1.82 6.25 -15.68
C GLY A 86 -1.87 6.47 -14.17
N LEU A 87 -2.86 5.90 -13.46
CA LEU A 87 -2.95 5.95 -12.00
C LEU A 87 -2.78 4.55 -11.40
N ALA A 88 -1.94 4.47 -10.37
CA ALA A 88 -1.87 3.31 -9.49
C ALA A 88 -2.10 3.76 -8.04
N LEU A 89 -2.84 2.97 -7.29
CA LEU A 89 -3.03 3.16 -5.85
C LEU A 89 -2.21 2.11 -5.12
N LEU A 90 -1.41 2.55 -4.15
CA LEU A 90 -0.59 1.67 -3.32
C LEU A 90 -1.07 1.75 -1.87
N ASP A 91 -1.64 0.66 -1.37
CA ASP A 91 -1.95 0.46 0.04
C ASP A 91 -0.67 0.01 0.74
N ALA A 92 -0.03 0.93 1.47
CA ALA A 92 1.21 0.69 2.19
C ALA A 92 0.94 0.23 3.64
N PRO A 93 1.89 -0.45 4.30
CA PRO A 93 1.79 -0.74 5.73
C PRO A 93 1.77 0.54 6.58
N ASP A 94 1.23 0.41 7.78
CA ASP A 94 1.22 1.48 8.78
C ASP A 94 2.65 1.96 9.11
N ILE A 95 2.86 3.27 8.96
CA ILE A 95 4.11 3.93 9.32
C ILE A 95 4.42 3.89 10.82
N ASP A 96 3.37 3.81 11.67
CA ASP A 96 3.47 3.68 13.12
C ASP A 96 3.40 2.21 13.57
N SER A 97 3.53 1.25 12.64
CA SER A 97 3.48 -0.17 12.96
C SER A 97 4.51 -0.52 14.04
N LEU A 98 4.10 -1.35 15.01
CA LEU A 98 5.01 -1.89 16.02
C LEU A 98 6.04 -2.85 15.42
N VAL A 99 5.73 -3.41 14.24
CA VAL A 99 6.61 -4.31 13.50
C VAL A 99 7.65 -3.49 12.73
N VAL A 100 8.93 -3.67 13.06
CA VAL A 100 10.06 -2.95 12.44
C VAL A 100 10.06 -3.09 10.92
N ARG A 101 9.82 -4.31 10.43
CA ARG A 101 9.80 -4.62 9.00
C ARG A 101 8.76 -3.80 8.24
N ASN A 102 7.57 -3.61 8.81
CA ASN A 102 6.51 -2.84 8.21
C ASN A 102 6.87 -1.36 8.11
N ARG A 103 7.57 -0.81 9.12
CA ARG A 103 8.04 0.58 9.09
C ARG A 103 9.11 0.81 8.02
N VAL A 104 10.05 -0.12 7.87
CA VAL A 104 11.08 -0.06 6.82
C VAL A 104 10.41 -0.10 5.44
N LEU A 105 9.48 -1.03 5.24
CA LEU A 105 8.72 -1.13 3.99
C LEU A 105 7.92 0.15 3.71
N ALA A 106 7.20 0.68 4.70
CA ALA A 106 6.45 1.92 4.54
C ALA A 106 7.36 3.10 4.16
N ALA A 107 8.55 3.20 4.74
CA ALA A 107 9.54 4.23 4.41
C ALA A 107 10.15 4.08 3.01
N GLU A 108 10.31 2.86 2.50
CA GLU A 108 10.73 2.63 1.11
C GLU A 108 9.64 3.01 0.12
N LEU A 109 8.39 2.62 0.41
CA LEU A 109 7.23 2.97 -0.41
C LEU A 109 7.07 4.49 -0.46
N ILE A 110 7.15 5.15 0.71
CA ILE A 110 7.78 6.46 0.95
C ILE A 110 8.24 7.26 -0.28
N CYS A 111 9.43 6.88 -0.68
CA CYS A 111 10.25 7.59 -1.65
C CYS A 111 9.89 7.25 -3.10
N ALA A 112 9.00 6.28 -3.31
CA ALA A 112 8.64 5.78 -4.64
C ALA A 112 7.34 6.38 -5.21
N ALA A 113 6.55 7.06 -4.38
CA ALA A 113 5.25 7.60 -4.78
C ALA A 113 5.30 9.10 -5.07
N ASP A 114 4.62 9.53 -6.15
CA ASP A 114 4.45 10.94 -6.51
C ASP A 114 3.51 11.69 -5.55
N VAL A 115 2.53 10.98 -4.97
CA VAL A 115 1.50 11.55 -4.09
C VAL A 115 1.29 10.67 -2.86
N TRP A 116 1.26 11.30 -1.70
CA TRP A 116 0.97 10.68 -0.40
C TRP A 116 -0.41 11.09 0.10
N VAL A 117 -1.25 10.11 0.44
CA VAL A 117 -2.54 10.33 1.10
C VAL A 117 -2.44 9.81 2.54
N MET A 118 -2.23 10.72 3.48
CA MET A 118 -2.25 10.38 4.90
C MET A 118 -3.69 10.47 5.41
N VAL A 119 -4.23 9.34 5.88
CA VAL A 119 -5.54 9.30 6.55
C VAL A 119 -5.32 9.32 8.06
N THR A 120 -5.91 10.29 8.75
CA THR A 120 -5.85 10.42 10.22
C THR A 120 -7.23 10.75 10.77
N THR A 121 -7.42 10.67 12.08
CA THR A 121 -8.69 11.00 12.75
C THR A 121 -8.51 12.15 13.74
N ALA A 122 -9.62 12.74 14.19
CA ALA A 122 -9.61 13.83 15.17
C ALA A 122 -8.97 13.44 16.53
N SER A 123 -8.85 12.16 16.85
CA SER A 123 -8.17 11.68 18.07
C SER A 123 -6.66 11.44 17.88
N ARG A 124 -6.17 11.42 16.63
CA ARG A 124 -4.79 11.03 16.27
C ARG A 124 -4.01 12.13 15.53
N TYR A 125 -4.66 13.22 15.14
CA TYR A 125 -4.00 14.31 14.41
C TYR A 125 -2.82 14.94 15.16
N ALA A 126 -2.76 14.79 16.50
CA ALA A 126 -1.67 15.33 17.32
C ALA A 126 -0.45 14.40 17.43
N ASP A 127 -0.52 13.18 16.89
CA ASP A 127 0.60 12.23 16.98
C ASP A 127 1.79 12.72 16.15
N ALA A 128 2.99 12.73 16.74
CA ALA A 128 4.17 13.31 16.11
C ALA A 128 4.75 12.47 14.95
N VAL A 129 4.54 11.15 14.98
CA VAL A 129 5.16 10.19 14.05
C VAL A 129 4.74 10.44 12.59
N PRO A 130 3.43 10.56 12.26
CA PRO A 130 3.00 10.89 10.91
C PRO A 130 3.59 12.21 10.41
N TRP A 131 3.53 13.27 11.23
CA TRP A 131 4.08 14.59 10.85
C TRP A 131 5.58 14.62 10.63
N HIS A 132 6.35 13.74 11.29
CA HIS A 132 7.79 13.65 11.03
C HIS A 132 8.06 13.05 9.65
N LEU A 133 7.39 11.95 9.32
CA LEU A 133 7.51 11.30 8.01
C LEU A 133 7.06 12.19 6.87
N LEU A 134 5.98 12.95 7.05
CA LEU A 134 5.51 13.92 6.06
C LEU A 134 6.53 15.02 5.78
N ARG A 135 7.26 15.46 6.81
CA ARG A 135 8.34 16.44 6.64
C ARG A 135 9.51 15.85 5.88
N THR A 136 9.86 14.58 6.11
CA THR A 136 10.86 13.87 5.34
C THR A 136 10.42 13.62 3.90
N ALA A 137 9.16 13.26 3.65
CA ALA A 137 8.62 13.07 2.30
C ALA A 137 8.66 14.35 1.46
N LYS A 138 8.49 15.52 2.10
CA LYS A 138 8.65 16.83 1.44
C LYS A 138 10.07 17.05 0.90
N GLU A 139 11.08 16.42 1.49
CA GLU A 139 12.47 16.49 0.97
C GLU A 139 12.62 15.74 -0.37
N TYR A 140 11.66 14.87 -0.71
CA TYR A 140 11.62 14.09 -1.95
C TYR A 140 10.64 14.65 -3.00
N ASP A 141 10.22 15.93 -2.86
CA ASP A 141 9.29 16.64 -3.76
C ASP A 141 7.92 15.96 -3.96
N ALA A 142 7.54 15.08 -3.03
CA ALA A 142 6.27 14.37 -3.11
C ALA A 142 5.09 15.28 -2.71
N ALA A 143 3.99 15.22 -3.46
CA ALA A 143 2.78 15.95 -3.11
C ALA A 143 2.08 15.28 -1.93
N LEU A 144 1.70 16.06 -0.92
CA LEU A 144 1.06 15.55 0.29
C LEU A 144 -0.40 15.97 0.40
N VAL A 145 -1.27 14.99 0.63
CA VAL A 145 -2.69 15.14 0.93
C VAL A 145 -2.97 14.54 2.30
N THR A 146 -3.62 15.31 3.19
CA THR A 146 -4.11 14.80 4.48
C THR A 146 -5.62 14.71 4.44
N VAL A 147 -6.15 13.53 4.76
CA VAL A 147 -7.58 13.26 4.90
C VAL A 147 -7.88 13.06 6.38
N LEU A 148 -8.75 13.92 6.93
CA LEU A 148 -9.29 13.72 8.27
C LEU A 148 -10.56 12.87 8.16
N ASP A 149 -10.44 11.60 8.54
CA ASP A 149 -11.56 10.67 8.61
C ASP A 149 -12.29 10.78 9.97
N ARG A 150 -13.54 10.28 10.00
CA ARG A 150 -14.43 10.41 11.16
C ARG A 150 -14.21 9.37 12.24
#